data_AF-A0A846W3X7-F1
#
_entry.id   AF-A0A846W3X7-F1
#
_cell.length_a   1.000
_cell.length_b   1.000
_cell.length_c   1.000
_cell.angle_alpha   90.00
_cell.angle_beta   90.00
_cell.angle_gamma   90.00
#
_symmetry.space_group_name_H-M   'P 1'
#
loop_
_entity.id
_entity.type
_entity.pdbx_description
1 polymer ?
#
loop_
_entity_poly.entity_id
_entity_poly.type
_entity_poly.pdbx_seq_one_letter_code
_entity_poly.pdbx_strand_id
1 'polypeptide(L)'
;MRSQVVVVVFAVIGVLASAFTTYWVASHWMSDQVVVSCRPDSARSYCVYHRTTPGLLSTEYEMHVGIAPNRGLFYDIPYSAGDVQASWNTDTGLLTITMPGTGLTIAEAEYRDR
;
A
#
# COMPACT_ATOMS: atom_id res chain seq x y z
N MET A 1 16.32 24.80 -39.08
CA MET A 1 15.01 24.17 -38.77
C MET A 1 15.16 22.88 -37.94
N ARG A 2 16.00 21.91 -38.34
CA ARG A 2 16.19 20.62 -37.61
C ARG A 2 16.67 20.77 -36.15
N SER A 3 17.55 21.74 -35.86
CA SER A 3 18.11 21.94 -34.51
C SER A 3 17.12 22.58 -33.51
N GLN A 4 16.22 23.46 -33.96
CA GLN A 4 15.19 24.06 -33.10
C GLN A 4 14.14 23.03 -32.67
N VAL A 5 13.74 22.14 -33.56
CA VAL A 5 12.80 21.05 -33.24
C VAL A 5 13.38 20.14 -32.16
N VAL A 6 14.67 19.79 -32.24
CA VAL A 6 15.33 18.94 -31.25
C VAL A 6 15.37 19.62 -29.87
N VAL A 7 15.72 20.92 -29.81
CA VAL A 7 15.76 21.67 -28.55
C VAL A 7 14.37 21.77 -27.91
N VAL A 8 13.32 22.02 -28.70
CA VAL A 8 11.94 22.08 -28.19
C VAL A 8 11.49 20.71 -27.66
N VAL A 9 11.82 19.62 -28.35
CA VAL A 9 11.48 18.27 -27.90
C VAL A 9 12.17 17.92 -26.57
N PHE A 10 13.47 18.22 -26.42
CA PHE A 10 14.18 18.00 -25.15
C PHE A 10 13.64 18.88 -24.01
N ALA A 11 13.28 20.13 -24.30
CA ALA A 11 12.66 21.01 -23.30
C ALA A 11 11.31 20.46 -22.82
N VAL A 12 10.47 19.96 -23.74
CA VAL A 12 9.17 19.35 -23.40
C VAL A 12 9.36 18.07 -22.57
N ILE A 13 10.31 17.20 -22.93
CA ILE A 13 10.62 15.99 -22.15
C ILE A 13 11.10 16.36 -20.75
N GLY A 14 11.97 17.37 -20.62
CA GLY A 14 12.46 17.83 -19.33
C GLY A 14 11.35 18.37 -18.42
N VAL A 15 10.42 19.14 -18.97
CA VAL A 15 9.25 19.65 -18.23
C VAL A 15 8.29 18.52 -17.82
N LEU A 16 8.08 17.53 -18.69
CA LEU A 16 7.25 16.38 -18.36
C LEU A 16 7.88 15.51 -17.25
N ALA A 17 9.20 15.30 -17.30
CA ALA A 17 9.92 14.54 -16.29
C ALA A 17 9.89 15.22 -14.91
N SER A 18 10.05 16.55 -14.87
CA SER A 18 9.97 17.31 -13.60
C SER A 18 8.54 17.33 -13.05
N ALA A 19 7.52 17.48 -13.90
CA ALA A 19 6.12 17.38 -13.48
C ALA A 19 5.77 15.98 -12.95
N PHE A 20 6.31 14.92 -13.55
CA PHE A 20 6.06 13.55 -13.10
C PHE A 20 6.73 13.26 -11.74
N THR A 21 7.95 13.72 -11.54
CA THR A 21 8.67 13.53 -10.28
C THR A 21 8.06 14.34 -9.13
N THR A 22 7.65 15.59 -9.36
CA THR A 22 6.94 16.36 -8.34
C THR A 22 5.59 15.74 -7.99
N TYR A 23 4.88 15.20 -8.98
CA TYR A 23 3.63 14.49 -8.77
C TYR A 23 3.83 13.23 -7.91
N TRP A 24 4.82 12.40 -8.24
CA TRP A 24 5.09 11.14 -7.51
C TRP A 24 5.43 11.38 -6.04
N VAL A 25 6.23 12.43 -5.76
CA VAL A 25 6.53 12.82 -4.38
C VAL A 25 5.26 13.28 -3.68
N ALA A 26 4.45 14.15 -4.31
CA ALA A 26 3.22 14.65 -3.73
C ALA A 26 2.20 13.54 -3.42
N SER A 27 2.03 12.56 -4.31
CA SER A 27 1.16 11.40 -4.08
C SER A 27 1.60 10.56 -2.89
N HIS A 28 2.91 10.43 -2.67
CA HIS A 28 3.44 9.67 -1.54
C HIS A 28 3.16 10.37 -0.20
N TRP A 29 3.24 11.72 -0.15
CA TRP A 29 2.86 12.50 1.02
C TRP A 29 1.36 12.50 1.30
N MET A 30 0.54 12.38 0.26
CA MET A 30 -0.91 12.29 0.37
C MET A 30 -1.41 10.87 0.64
N SER A 31 -0.51 9.90 0.81
CA SER A 31 -0.91 8.54 1.10
C SER A 31 -1.62 8.48 2.45
N ASP A 32 -2.85 7.98 2.45
CA ASP A 32 -3.63 7.77 3.67
C ASP A 32 -3.40 6.35 4.18
N GLN A 33 -3.37 6.18 5.50
CA GLN A 33 -3.15 4.89 6.12
C GLN A 33 -4.12 4.69 7.28
N VAL A 34 -4.90 3.61 7.19
CA VAL A 34 -5.93 3.26 8.17
C VAL A 34 -5.68 1.88 8.75
N VAL A 35 -6.10 1.69 10.01
CA VAL A 35 -6.01 0.38 10.68
C VAL A 35 -7.29 -0.39 10.41
N VAL A 36 -7.18 -1.57 9.79
CA VAL A 36 -8.32 -2.45 9.51
C VAL A 36 -8.66 -3.29 10.74
N SER A 37 -7.64 -3.92 11.35
CA SER A 37 -7.82 -4.80 12.50
C SER A 37 -6.51 -5.02 13.23
N CYS A 38 -6.55 -5.18 14.55
CA CYS A 38 -5.38 -5.52 15.37
C CYS A 38 -5.62 -6.83 16.13
N ARG A 39 -4.55 -7.60 16.31
CA ARG A 39 -4.59 -8.83 17.07
C ARG A 39 -4.77 -8.50 18.57
N PRO A 40 -5.81 -9.02 19.24
CA PRO A 40 -6.12 -8.65 20.62
C PRO A 40 -5.13 -9.21 21.66
N ASP A 41 -4.51 -10.36 21.38
CA ASP A 41 -3.76 -11.13 22.39
C ASP A 41 -2.24 -11.12 22.23
N SER A 42 -1.70 -10.32 21.30
CA SER A 42 -0.27 -10.31 21.05
C SER A 42 0.45 -9.32 21.97
N ALA A 43 1.41 -9.79 22.76
CA ALA A 43 2.32 -8.94 23.57
C ALA A 43 3.08 -7.89 22.74
N ARG A 44 3.16 -8.08 21.42
CA ARG A 44 3.51 -7.07 20.42
C ARG A 44 2.26 -6.84 19.58
N SER A 45 1.62 -5.68 19.65
CA SER A 45 0.38 -5.37 18.93
C SER A 45 0.56 -5.47 17.41
N TYR A 46 0.24 -6.62 16.82
CA TYR A 46 0.20 -6.80 15.37
C TYR A 46 -1.08 -6.21 14.81
N CYS A 47 -0.97 -5.41 13.78
CA CYS A 47 -2.11 -4.78 13.11
C CYS A 47 -2.03 -4.98 11.60
N VAL A 48 -3.20 -5.02 10.99
CA VAL A 48 -3.40 -4.92 9.56
C VAL A 48 -3.68 -3.47 9.24
N TYR A 49 -2.78 -2.87 8.47
CA TYR A 49 -2.92 -1.52 7.95
C TYR A 49 -3.30 -1.59 6.49
N HIS A 50 -4.13 -0.65 6.07
CA HIS A 50 -4.44 -0.41 4.67
C HIS A 50 -3.87 0.95 4.30
N ARG A 51 -3.10 1.01 3.22
CA ARG A 51 -2.54 2.22 2.66
C ARG A 51 -3.20 2.49 1.31
N THR A 52 -3.62 3.72 1.13
CA THR A 52 -4.12 4.25 -0.14
C THR A 52 -3.14 5.27 -0.67
N THR A 53 -2.60 5.05 -1.87
CA THR A 53 -1.71 6.00 -2.54
C THR A 53 -2.41 6.52 -3.80
N PRO A 54 -2.79 7.81 -3.84
CA PRO A 54 -3.45 8.38 -5.01
C PRO A 54 -2.44 8.54 -6.15
N GLY A 55 -2.58 7.79 -7.25
CA GLY A 55 -1.77 7.96 -8.46
C GLY A 55 -2.47 8.80 -9.54
N LEU A 56 -1.72 9.16 -10.57
CA LEU A 56 -2.17 10.11 -11.61
C LEU A 56 -3.32 9.55 -12.46
N LEU A 57 -3.28 8.24 -12.70
CA LEU A 57 -4.22 7.51 -13.56
C LEU A 57 -4.97 6.40 -12.79
N SER A 58 -4.43 5.98 -11.65
CA SER A 58 -4.98 4.90 -10.82
C SER A 58 -4.61 5.12 -9.37
N THR A 59 -5.52 4.76 -8.47
CA THR A 59 -5.24 4.68 -7.04
C THR A 59 -4.65 3.31 -6.73
N GLU A 60 -3.52 3.28 -6.03
CA GLU A 60 -2.91 2.06 -5.53
C GLU A 60 -3.39 1.79 -4.10
N TYR A 61 -3.70 0.53 -3.82
CA TYR A 61 -4.04 0.10 -2.47
C TYR A 61 -3.10 -1.02 -2.03
N GLU A 62 -2.61 -0.89 -0.81
CA GLU A 62 -1.63 -1.80 -0.24
C GLU A 62 -2.08 -2.20 1.17
N MET A 63 -1.87 -3.45 1.54
CA MET A 63 -2.11 -3.95 2.89
C MET A 63 -0.82 -4.36 3.56
N HIS A 64 -0.63 -3.88 4.77
CA HIS A 64 0.55 -4.17 5.58
C HIS A 64 0.11 -4.95 6.81
N VAL A 65 0.79 -6.05 7.10
CA VAL A 65 0.56 -6.83 8.31
C VAL A 65 1.84 -6.80 9.13
N GLY A 66 1.78 -6.21 10.32
CA GLY A 66 2.96 -6.14 11.18
C GLY A 66 2.76 -5.34 12.45
N ILE A 67 3.86 -5.15 13.18
CA ILE A 67 3.89 -4.40 14.45
C ILE A 67 3.82 -2.89 14.26
N ALA A 68 4.04 -2.41 13.03
CA ALA A 68 4.09 -0.99 12.71
C ALA A 68 3.65 -0.77 11.26
N PRO A 69 3.16 0.43 10.92
CA PRO A 69 2.64 0.76 9.59
C PRO A 69 3.64 0.62 8.44
N ASN A 70 4.95 0.59 8.73
CA ASN A 70 6.03 0.49 7.74
C ASN A 70 6.92 -0.75 7.95
N ARG A 71 6.45 -1.75 8.70
CA ARG A 71 7.22 -2.97 8.99
C ARG A 71 6.31 -4.18 9.00
N GLY A 72 6.72 -5.22 8.28
CA GLY A 72 6.05 -6.51 8.25
C GLY A 72 5.89 -7.02 6.82
N LEU A 73 4.79 -7.73 6.58
CA LEU A 73 4.41 -8.22 5.26
C LEU A 73 3.61 -7.17 4.50
N PHE A 74 3.85 -7.06 3.21
CA PHE A 74 3.20 -6.11 2.31
C PHE A 74 2.50 -6.87 1.18
N TYR A 75 1.27 -6.48 0.88
CA TYR A 75 0.43 -7.07 -0.15
C TYR A 75 -0.25 -5.99 -0.98
N ASP A 76 -0.02 -5.98 -2.29
CA ASP A 76 -0.78 -5.15 -3.21
C ASP A 76 -2.18 -5.72 -3.39
N ILE A 77 -3.20 -4.88 -3.22
CA ILE A 77 -4.59 -5.28 -3.39
C ILE A 77 -5.39 -4.27 -4.22
N PRO A 78 -6.40 -4.70 -4.97
CA PRO A 78 -7.20 -3.78 -5.79
C PRO A 78 -8.46 -3.29 -5.05
N TYR A 79 -8.46 -3.20 -3.73
CA TYR A 79 -9.65 -2.89 -2.93
C TYR A 79 -9.41 -1.78 -1.90
N SER A 80 -10.43 -0.96 -1.69
CA SER A 80 -10.41 0.12 -0.70
C SER A 80 -10.50 -0.44 0.73
N ALA A 81 -10.07 0.34 1.73
CA ALA A 81 -10.13 -0.08 3.13
C ALA A 81 -11.54 -0.46 3.61
N GLY A 82 -12.58 0.15 3.04
CA GLY A 82 -13.98 -0.13 3.40
C GLY A 82 -14.48 -1.50 2.92
N ASP A 83 -13.84 -2.05 1.88
CA ASP A 83 -14.20 -3.35 1.30
C ASP A 83 -13.37 -4.51 1.88
N VAL A 84 -12.36 -4.19 2.68
CA VAL A 84 -11.41 -5.12 3.26
C VAL A 84 -11.79 -5.39 4.72
N GLN A 85 -11.82 -6.66 5.11
CA GLN A 85 -12.01 -7.05 6.50
C GLN A 85 -10.86 -7.96 6.94
N ALA A 86 -10.38 -7.78 8.16
CA ALA A 86 -9.33 -8.62 8.74
C ALA A 86 -9.78 -9.19 10.08
N SER A 87 -9.65 -10.52 10.22
CA SER A 87 -10.01 -11.26 11.42
C SER A 87 -8.84 -12.11 11.89
N TRP A 88 -8.60 -12.06 13.20
CA TRP A 88 -7.56 -12.83 13.87
C TRP A 88 -8.18 -14.00 14.60
N ASN A 89 -7.78 -15.21 14.24
CA ASN A 89 -8.12 -16.40 15.01
C ASN A 89 -6.98 -16.69 15.99
N THR A 90 -7.23 -16.47 17.28
CA THR A 90 -6.22 -16.56 18.33
C THR A 90 -5.90 -18.01 18.72
N ASP A 91 -6.87 -18.92 18.55
CA ASP A 91 -6.71 -20.36 18.79
C ASP A 91 -5.75 -21.01 17.79
N THR A 92 -5.77 -20.56 16.54
CA THR A 92 -4.95 -21.11 15.44
C THR A 92 -3.78 -20.23 15.04
N GLY A 93 -3.74 -18.97 15.49
CA GLY A 93 -2.76 -17.97 15.07
C GLY A 93 -2.92 -17.49 13.62
N LEU A 94 -4.02 -17.84 12.96
CA LEU A 94 -4.29 -17.48 11.57
C LEU A 94 -4.87 -16.07 11.47
N LEU A 95 -4.30 -15.26 10.58
CA LEU A 95 -4.90 -14.03 10.10
C LEU A 95 -5.68 -14.32 8.82
N THR A 96 -6.96 -13.98 8.80
CA THR A 96 -7.77 -14.02 7.58
C THR A 96 -8.10 -12.60 7.15
N ILE A 97 -7.74 -12.27 5.91
CA ILE A 97 -8.10 -11.02 5.27
C ILE A 97 -9.10 -11.34 4.16
N THR A 98 -10.32 -10.84 4.32
CA THR A 98 -11.41 -11.02 3.38
C THR A 98 -11.52 -9.79 2.49
N MET A 99 -11.63 -10.03 1.19
CA MET A 99 -11.82 -9.02 0.15
C MET A 99 -13.01 -9.44 -0.74
N PRO A 100 -13.56 -8.53 -1.56
CA PRO A 100 -14.61 -8.88 -2.49
C PRO A 100 -14.17 -10.00 -3.46
N GLY A 101 -14.78 -11.18 -3.32
CA GLY A 101 -14.52 -12.32 -4.21
C GLY A 101 -13.21 -13.08 -3.95
N THR A 102 -12.44 -12.74 -2.91
CA THR A 102 -11.20 -13.45 -2.55
C THR A 102 -10.87 -13.35 -1.07
N GLY A 103 -9.99 -14.21 -0.57
CA GLY A 103 -9.52 -14.20 0.81
C GLY A 103 -8.07 -14.63 0.89
N LEU A 104 -7.32 -13.98 1.78
CA LEU A 104 -5.96 -14.35 2.13
C LEU A 104 -5.95 -14.92 3.54
N THR A 105 -5.28 -16.04 3.71
CA THR A 105 -5.04 -16.63 5.03
C THR A 105 -3.55 -16.70 5.26
N ILE A 106 -3.08 -16.05 6.32
CA ILE A 106 -1.66 -15.87 6.64
C ILE A 106 -1.39 -16.56 7.98
N ALA A 107 -0.37 -17.41 8.02
CA ALA A 107 0.03 -18.12 9.24
C ALA A 107 0.84 -17.23 10.19
N GLU A 108 0.80 -17.52 11.49
CA GLU A 108 1.56 -16.75 12.50
C GLU A 108 3.05 -16.67 12.20
N ALA A 109 3.63 -17.74 11.67
CA ALA A 109 5.05 -17.76 11.33
C ALA A 109 5.44 -16.76 10.23
N GLU A 110 4.49 -16.31 9.40
CA GLU A 110 4.77 -15.44 8.25
C GLU A 110 4.78 -13.97 8.63
N TYR A 111 3.80 -13.50 9.44
CA TYR A 111 3.72 -12.07 9.81
C TYR A 111 4.55 -11.71 11.06
N ARG A 112 5.09 -12.70 11.77
CA ARG A 112 5.86 -12.48 12.99
C ARG A 112 7.31 -12.17 12.65
N ASP A 113 7.71 -10.92 12.81
CA ASP A 113 9.12 -10.50 12.73
C ASP A 113 9.93 -11.33 13.76
N ARG A 114 10.88 -12.14 13.27
CA ARG A 114 11.81 -12.94 14.11
C ARG A 114 12.70 -12.03 14.96
#